data_AF-A0A285LLS3-F1
#
_entry.id   AF-A0A285LLS3-F1
#
_cell.length_a   1.000
_cell.length_b   1.000
_cell.length_c   1.000
_cell.angle_alpha   90.00
_cell.angle_beta   90.00
_cell.angle_gamma   90.00
#
_symmetry.space_group_name_H-M   'P 1'
#
loop_
_entity.id
_entity.type
_entity.pdbx_description
1 polymer ?
#
loop_
_entity_poly.entity_id
_entity_poly.type
_entity_poly.pdbx_seq_one_letter_code
_entity_poly.pdbx_strand_id
1 'polypeptide(L)'
;MNTVEQIIKPLRDIDWNNTEAVHTSTRPVLDELATDRQLLRTSALATLDDQKLLSLCEHYDILDKLVLFSDPSGIRLRLHVFQPGYFDRPHNHRWTYSSRILRGRYLHRLYGDAELDSSLHPGTLDAVQVREEVVGTSYTLSHKAIHAVVAEPGTVSLVLRGPAVADRFLVMDAATGAAWWQYGAAQESEEDSRKKRMSRERMREVIDQLIDWMVL
;
A
#
# COMPACT_ATOMS: atom_id res chain seq x y z
N MET A 1 -23.41 -2.75 -12.76
CA MET A 1 -22.12 -2.23 -12.29
C MET A 1 -21.21 -3.42 -12.02
N ASN A 2 -19.94 -3.32 -12.39
CA ASN A 2 -18.95 -4.37 -12.09
C ASN A 2 -18.66 -4.38 -10.59
N THR A 3 -18.39 -5.54 -10.01
CA THR A 3 -17.82 -5.64 -8.66
C THR A 3 -16.31 -5.49 -8.70
N VAL A 4 -15.68 -5.14 -7.58
CA VAL A 4 -14.20 -5.13 -7.47
C VAL A 4 -13.61 -6.49 -7.86
N GLU A 5 -14.27 -7.59 -7.50
CA GLU A 5 -13.82 -8.93 -7.90
C GLU A 5 -13.82 -9.10 -9.43
N GLN A 6 -14.87 -8.66 -10.12
CA GLN A 6 -14.95 -8.78 -11.58
C GLN A 6 -13.83 -8.01 -12.28
N ILE A 7 -13.49 -6.82 -11.76
CA ILE A 7 -12.41 -5.96 -12.28
C ILE A 7 -11.03 -6.59 -12.00
N ILE A 8 -10.83 -7.18 -10.82
CA ILE A 8 -9.52 -7.74 -10.40
C ILE A 8 -9.27 -9.14 -10.95
N LYS A 9 -10.32 -9.93 -11.21
CA LYS A 9 -10.22 -11.34 -11.65
C LYS A 9 -9.20 -11.59 -12.77
N PRO A 10 -9.09 -10.76 -13.84
CA PRO A 10 -8.10 -10.97 -14.90
C PRO A 10 -6.64 -10.93 -14.42
N LEU A 11 -6.36 -10.34 -13.26
CA LEU A 11 -5.01 -10.17 -12.72
C LEU A 11 -4.49 -11.42 -12.00
N ARG A 12 -5.33 -12.44 -11.81
CA ARG A 12 -4.95 -13.70 -11.14
C ARG A 12 -3.89 -14.48 -11.90
N ASP A 13 -3.84 -14.32 -13.22
CA ASP A 13 -3.00 -15.12 -14.11
C ASP A 13 -1.75 -14.37 -14.62
N ILE A 14 -1.48 -13.16 -14.12
CA ILE A 14 -0.29 -12.38 -14.55
C ILE A 14 0.96 -12.82 -13.78
N ASP A 15 2.12 -12.66 -14.42
CA ASP A 15 3.41 -12.84 -13.74
C ASP A 15 3.72 -11.63 -12.85
N TRP A 16 3.46 -11.77 -11.55
CA TRP A 16 3.74 -10.74 -10.54
C TRP A 16 5.23 -10.50 -10.27
N ASN A 17 6.15 -11.34 -10.80
CA ASN A 17 7.59 -11.08 -10.75
C ASN A 17 8.09 -10.24 -11.93
N ASN A 18 7.28 -10.08 -12.98
CA ASN A 18 7.57 -9.20 -14.09
C ASN A 18 6.91 -7.82 -13.87
N THR A 19 7.69 -6.86 -13.40
CA THR A 19 7.22 -5.50 -13.08
C THR A 19 6.53 -4.81 -14.25
N GLU A 20 6.98 -5.02 -15.49
CA GLU A 20 6.37 -4.42 -16.68
C GLU A 20 5.00 -5.05 -17.01
N ALA A 21 4.88 -6.37 -16.87
CA ALA A 21 3.62 -7.07 -17.01
C ALA A 21 2.61 -6.63 -15.94
N VAL A 22 3.06 -6.48 -14.69
CA VAL A 22 2.24 -5.93 -13.60
C VAL A 22 1.80 -4.51 -13.93
N HIS A 23 2.70 -3.63 -14.35
CA HIS A 23 2.38 -2.25 -14.71
C HIS A 23 1.29 -2.19 -15.78
N THR A 24 1.51 -2.91 -16.88
CA THR A 24 0.60 -2.93 -18.04
C THR A 24 -0.78 -3.46 -17.67
N SER A 25 -0.86 -4.49 -16.84
CA SER A 25 -2.12 -5.15 -16.47
C SER A 25 -2.90 -4.39 -15.41
N THR A 26 -2.21 -3.83 -14.42
CA THR A 26 -2.86 -3.21 -13.24
C THR A 26 -3.24 -1.75 -13.45
N ARG A 27 -2.55 -1.01 -14.34
CA ARG A 27 -2.85 0.38 -14.63
C ARG A 27 -4.30 0.63 -15.06
N PRO A 28 -4.87 -0.05 -16.08
CA PRO A 28 -6.26 0.17 -16.48
C PRO A 28 -7.25 -0.18 -15.36
N VAL A 29 -6.95 -1.19 -14.55
CA VAL A 29 -7.77 -1.56 -13.38
C VAL A 29 -7.78 -0.44 -12.33
N LEU A 30 -6.61 0.12 -12.01
CA LEU A 30 -6.51 1.26 -11.08
C LEU A 30 -7.21 2.51 -11.63
N ASP A 31 -7.13 2.74 -12.94
CA ASP A 31 -7.81 3.85 -13.62
C ASP A 31 -9.34 3.69 -13.53
N GLU A 32 -9.88 2.49 -13.83
CA GLU A 32 -11.30 2.18 -13.71
C GLU A 32 -11.79 2.39 -12.27
N LEU A 33 -11.13 1.77 -11.29
CA LEU A 33 -11.48 1.87 -9.88
C LEU A 33 -11.42 3.31 -9.35
N ALA A 34 -10.45 4.11 -9.79
CA ALA A 34 -10.33 5.51 -9.37
C ALA A 34 -11.42 6.43 -9.93
N THR A 35 -12.09 6.03 -11.01
CA THR A 35 -13.22 6.77 -11.57
C THR A 35 -14.57 6.37 -10.98
N ASP A 36 -14.66 5.21 -10.31
CA ASP A 36 -15.88 4.71 -9.69
C ASP A 36 -15.84 4.83 -8.17
N ARG A 37 -16.05 6.06 -7.67
CA ARG A 37 -16.11 6.36 -6.23
C ARG A 37 -17.18 5.55 -5.52
N GLN A 38 -18.33 5.36 -6.15
CA GLN A 38 -19.44 4.61 -5.57
C GLN A 38 -19.06 3.14 -5.35
N LEU A 39 -18.31 2.53 -6.27
CA LEU A 39 -17.77 1.19 -6.10
C LEU A 39 -16.77 1.13 -4.94
N LEU A 40 -15.80 2.05 -4.88
CA LEU A 40 -14.85 2.11 -3.77
C LEU A 40 -15.55 2.29 -2.42
N ARG A 41 -16.57 3.16 -2.36
CA ARG A 41 -17.38 3.41 -1.16
C ARG A 41 -18.13 2.17 -0.73
N THR A 42 -18.80 1.51 -1.67
CA THR A 42 -19.55 0.29 -1.40
C THR A 42 -18.63 -0.81 -0.88
N SER A 43 -17.43 -0.95 -1.46
CA SER A 43 -16.43 -1.90 -0.98
C SER A 43 -15.89 -1.55 0.41
N ALA A 44 -15.61 -0.27 0.69
CA ALA A 44 -15.14 0.16 2.01
C ALA A 44 -16.20 -0.09 3.11
N LEU A 45 -17.47 0.19 2.80
CA LEU A 45 -18.58 -0.10 3.71
C LEU A 45 -18.77 -1.61 3.91
N ALA A 46 -18.67 -2.41 2.84
CA ALA A 46 -18.77 -3.87 2.95
C ALA A 46 -17.67 -4.48 3.84
N THR A 47 -16.46 -3.89 3.85
CA THR A 47 -15.38 -4.31 4.77
C THR A 47 -15.78 -4.19 6.24
N LEU A 48 -16.67 -3.26 6.63
CA LEU A 48 -17.15 -3.18 8.01
C LEU A 48 -17.92 -4.45 8.41
N ASP A 49 -18.63 -5.09 7.48
CA ASP A 49 -19.46 -6.26 7.77
C ASP A 49 -18.74 -7.58 7.52
N ASP A 50 -17.62 -7.56 6.79
CA ASP A 50 -16.73 -8.71 6.59
C ASP A 50 -15.62 -8.74 7.66
N GLN A 51 -15.79 -9.61 8.67
CA GLN A 51 -14.80 -9.78 9.74
C GLN A 51 -13.41 -10.19 9.21
N LYS A 52 -13.35 -10.96 8.11
CA LYS A 52 -12.09 -11.39 7.52
C LYS A 52 -11.38 -10.20 6.89
N LEU A 53 -12.06 -9.38 6.09
CA LEU A 53 -11.45 -8.18 5.50
C LEU A 53 -11.10 -7.13 6.56
N LEU A 54 -11.98 -6.90 7.54
CA LEU A 54 -11.70 -5.97 8.63
C LEU A 54 -10.44 -6.38 9.41
N SER A 55 -10.24 -7.68 9.65
CA SER A 55 -9.04 -8.19 10.33
C SER A 55 -7.73 -7.93 9.58
N LEU A 56 -7.80 -7.61 8.29
CA LEU A 56 -6.65 -7.27 7.45
C LEU A 56 -6.39 -5.77 7.37
N CYS A 57 -7.27 -4.94 7.92
CA CYS A 57 -7.09 -3.50 7.98
C CYS A 57 -6.15 -3.13 9.13
N GLU A 58 -5.22 -2.21 8.85
CA GLU A 58 -4.17 -1.85 9.79
C GLU A 58 -4.22 -0.34 10.08
N HIS A 59 -4.13 0.03 11.36
CA HIS A 59 -3.96 1.40 11.84
C HIS A 59 -2.55 1.55 12.42
N TYR A 60 -1.81 2.52 11.89
CA TYR A 60 -0.54 3.00 12.43
C TYR A 60 -0.66 4.48 12.77
N ASP A 61 0.26 4.98 13.58
CA ASP A 61 0.41 6.40 13.93
C ASP A 61 0.43 7.31 12.70
N ILE A 62 1.08 6.88 11.61
CA ILE A 62 1.28 7.68 10.39
C ILE A 62 0.49 7.20 9.17
N LEU A 63 -0.21 6.07 9.26
CA LEU A 63 -0.83 5.44 8.09
C LEU A 63 -1.99 4.51 8.48
N ASP A 64 -3.15 4.73 7.85
CA ASP A 64 -4.23 3.75 7.83
C ASP A 64 -4.18 2.93 6.53
N LYS A 65 -4.37 1.61 6.63
CA LYS A 65 -4.46 0.69 5.49
C LYS A 65 -5.81 -0.03 5.50
N LEU A 66 -6.70 0.38 4.60
CA LEU A 66 -8.05 -0.18 4.49
C LEU A 66 -8.05 -1.23 3.38
N VAL A 67 -8.34 -2.49 3.71
CA VAL A 67 -8.40 -3.57 2.71
C VAL A 67 -9.81 -3.65 2.14
N LEU A 68 -9.93 -3.40 0.83
CA LEU A 68 -11.21 -3.39 0.11
C LEU A 68 -11.52 -4.73 -0.55
N PHE A 69 -10.47 -5.51 -0.86
CA PHE A 69 -10.59 -6.82 -1.47
C PHE A 69 -9.34 -7.64 -1.18
N SER A 70 -9.52 -8.93 -0.92
CA SER A 70 -8.44 -9.91 -0.82
C SER A 70 -8.98 -11.28 -1.21
N ASP A 71 -8.24 -12.04 -2.00
CA ASP A 71 -8.65 -13.39 -2.40
C ASP A 71 -7.54 -14.44 -2.20
N PRO A 72 -7.83 -15.75 -2.40
CA PRO A 72 -6.86 -16.82 -2.23
C PRO A 72 -5.66 -16.79 -3.19
N SER A 73 -5.72 -16.05 -4.30
CA SER A 73 -4.56 -15.88 -5.18
C SER A 73 -3.47 -15.03 -4.52
N GLY A 74 -3.79 -14.32 -3.44
CA GLY A 74 -2.87 -13.43 -2.74
C GLY A 74 -2.99 -11.97 -3.20
N ILE A 75 -3.77 -11.70 -4.25
CA ILE A 75 -4.06 -10.33 -4.70
C ILE A 75 -4.84 -9.58 -3.62
N ARG A 76 -4.48 -8.31 -3.41
CA ARG A 76 -5.16 -7.44 -2.44
C ARG A 76 -5.24 -6.01 -2.95
N LEU A 77 -6.45 -5.44 -2.87
CA LEU A 77 -6.72 -4.02 -3.08
C LEU A 77 -6.86 -3.33 -1.73
N ARG A 78 -6.20 -2.18 -1.57
CA ARG A 78 -6.27 -1.39 -0.35
C ARG A 78 -6.20 0.11 -0.62
N LEU A 79 -6.77 0.89 0.29
CA LEU A 79 -6.47 2.31 0.40
C LEU A 79 -5.37 2.51 1.44
N HIS A 80 -4.46 3.42 1.14
CA HIS A 80 -3.50 3.98 2.08
C HIS A 80 -3.91 5.40 2.37
N VAL A 81 -4.11 5.74 3.65
CA VAL A 81 -4.47 7.09 4.10
C VAL A 81 -3.38 7.59 5.04
N PHE A 82 -2.61 8.56 4.56
CA PHE A 82 -1.45 9.08 5.28
C PHE A 82 -1.87 10.12 6.31
N GLN A 83 -1.46 9.91 7.55
CA GLN A 83 -1.70 10.84 8.67
C GLN A 83 -0.53 11.84 8.78
N PRO A 84 -0.69 12.94 9.56
CA PRO A 84 0.43 13.83 9.86
C PRO A 84 1.63 13.08 10.43
N GLY A 85 2.83 13.56 10.13
CA GLY A 85 4.07 13.02 10.68
C GLY A 85 4.65 11.82 9.94
N TYR A 86 4.10 11.42 8.78
CA TYR A 86 4.78 10.44 7.93
C TYR A 86 6.14 10.98 7.47
N PHE A 87 7.19 10.21 7.75
CA PHE A 87 8.57 10.58 7.46
C PHE A 87 9.27 9.57 6.55
N ASP A 88 10.39 10.00 5.98
CA ASP A 88 11.20 9.24 5.02
C ASP A 88 11.76 7.96 5.66
N ARG A 89 11.08 6.83 5.42
CA ARG A 89 11.50 5.50 5.82
C ARG A 89 11.78 4.66 4.58
N PRO A 90 13.04 4.58 4.11
CA PRO A 90 13.40 3.67 3.02
C PRO A 90 13.00 2.23 3.36
N HIS A 91 12.29 1.58 2.46
CA HIS A 91 11.89 0.20 2.62
C HIS A 91 11.68 -0.48 1.27
N ASN A 92 11.74 -1.81 1.27
CA ASN A 92 11.26 -2.62 0.15
C ASN A 92 9.94 -3.31 0.54
N HIS A 93 9.41 -4.14 -0.36
CA HIS A 93 8.14 -4.84 -0.14
C HIS A 93 8.28 -6.35 -0.26
N ARG A 94 7.35 -7.08 0.35
CA ARG A 94 7.23 -8.54 0.17
C ARG A 94 6.56 -8.94 -1.14
N TRP A 95 6.10 -7.98 -1.94
CA TRP A 95 5.23 -8.18 -3.10
C TRP A 95 5.46 -7.05 -4.11
N THR A 96 5.32 -7.36 -5.40
CA THR A 96 5.22 -6.36 -6.46
C THR A 96 3.84 -5.71 -6.39
N TYR A 97 3.76 -4.41 -6.69
CA TYR A 97 2.48 -3.70 -6.72
C TYR A 97 2.44 -2.56 -7.69
N SER A 98 1.21 -2.09 -7.91
CA SER A 98 0.93 -0.79 -8.46
C SER A 98 0.15 0.07 -7.48
N SER A 99 0.38 1.37 -7.55
CA SER A 99 -0.34 2.37 -6.77
C SER A 99 -0.82 3.51 -7.67
N ARG A 100 -1.90 4.17 -7.25
CA ARG A 100 -2.44 5.37 -7.87
C ARG A 100 -2.82 6.39 -6.80
N ILE A 101 -2.41 7.65 -6.98
CA ILE A 101 -2.76 8.74 -6.07
C ILE A 101 -4.20 9.20 -6.34
N LEU A 102 -5.04 9.16 -5.31
CA LEU A 102 -6.44 9.62 -5.38
C LEU A 102 -6.62 11.04 -4.82
N ARG A 103 -5.79 11.42 -3.83
CA ARG A 103 -5.80 12.73 -3.18
C ARG A 103 -4.41 13.06 -2.66
N GLY A 104 -4.01 14.33 -2.69
CA GLY A 104 -2.74 14.79 -2.12
C GLY A 104 -1.55 14.51 -3.06
N ARG A 105 -0.36 14.35 -2.48
CA ARG A 105 0.87 14.07 -3.22
C ARG A 105 1.94 13.38 -2.38
N TYR A 106 2.89 12.74 -3.05
CA TYR A 106 4.13 12.25 -2.47
C TYR A 106 5.34 12.99 -3.02
N LEU A 107 6.36 13.16 -2.18
CA LEU A 107 7.74 13.14 -2.67
C LEU A 107 8.23 11.70 -2.61
N HIS A 108 8.38 11.06 -3.77
CA HIS A 108 8.77 9.66 -3.89
C HIS A 108 10.25 9.56 -4.29
N ARG A 109 11.03 8.87 -3.46
CA ARG A 109 12.44 8.52 -3.73
C ARG A 109 12.55 7.04 -4.06
N LEU A 110 13.21 6.74 -5.18
CA LEU A 110 13.69 5.41 -5.49
C LEU A 110 15.20 5.39 -5.31
N TYR A 111 15.66 4.37 -4.59
CA TYR A 111 17.08 4.17 -4.31
C TYR A 111 17.66 3.14 -5.26
N GLY A 112 18.97 3.25 -5.52
CA GLY A 112 19.70 2.29 -6.34
C GLY A 112 19.72 0.89 -5.75
N ASP A 113 20.25 -0.06 -6.53
CA ASP A 113 20.42 -1.43 -6.05
C ASP A 113 21.31 -1.45 -4.80
N ALA A 114 20.81 -2.07 -3.74
CA ALA A 114 21.54 -2.33 -2.52
C ALA A 114 21.29 -3.77 -2.07
N GLU A 115 22.33 -4.39 -1.51
CA GLU A 115 22.19 -5.68 -0.85
C GLU A 115 21.28 -5.50 0.38
N LEU A 116 20.19 -6.27 0.42
CA LEU A 116 19.19 -6.15 1.47
C LEU A 116 19.64 -6.91 2.73
N ASP A 117 20.27 -6.18 3.64
CA ASP A 117 20.67 -6.68 4.95
C ASP A 117 20.29 -5.70 6.08
N SER A 118 20.18 -6.20 7.31
CA SER A 118 19.79 -5.37 8.48
C SER A 118 20.93 -4.51 9.03
N SER A 119 22.14 -4.61 8.49
CA SER A 119 23.25 -3.69 8.77
C SER A 119 23.32 -2.51 7.78
N LEU A 120 22.50 -2.52 6.72
CA LEU A 120 22.38 -1.45 5.76
C LEU A 120 21.98 -0.15 6.46
N HIS A 121 22.75 0.90 6.24
CA HIS A 121 22.51 2.20 6.84
C HIS A 121 21.77 3.11 5.83
N PRO A 122 20.64 3.73 6.20
CA PRO A 122 19.84 4.51 5.25
C PRO A 122 20.62 5.68 4.62
N GLY A 123 21.59 6.25 5.34
CA GLY A 123 22.47 7.30 4.83
C GLY A 123 23.46 6.87 3.73
N THR A 124 23.57 5.57 3.43
CA THR A 124 24.36 5.07 2.30
C THR A 124 23.52 4.81 1.05
N LEU A 125 22.21 5.06 1.11
CA LEU A 125 21.33 4.90 -0.03
C LEU A 125 21.39 6.13 -0.93
N ASP A 126 21.74 5.91 -2.19
CA ASP A 126 21.69 6.95 -3.21
C ASP A 126 20.32 6.95 -3.91
N ALA A 127 19.61 8.06 -3.80
CA ALA A 127 18.36 8.26 -4.52
C ALA A 127 18.66 8.44 -6.02
N VAL A 128 18.36 7.41 -6.81
CA VAL A 128 18.56 7.41 -8.27
C VAL A 128 17.42 8.09 -9.01
N GLN A 129 16.26 8.24 -8.36
CA GLN A 129 15.13 8.98 -8.89
C GLN A 129 14.35 9.64 -7.74
N VAL A 130 14.00 10.91 -7.94
CA VAL A 130 13.13 11.68 -7.05
C VAL A 130 12.02 12.29 -7.88
N ARG A 131 10.77 12.03 -7.51
CA ARG A 131 9.59 12.48 -8.23
C ARG A 131 8.54 13.03 -7.28
N GLU A 132 7.83 14.05 -7.72
CA GLU A 132 6.57 14.44 -7.07
C GLU A 132 5.45 13.63 -7.74
N GLU A 133 4.80 12.77 -6.97
CA GLU A 133 3.66 11.98 -7.43
C GLU A 133 2.37 12.65 -6.99
N VAL A 134 1.58 13.13 -7.94
CA VAL A 134 0.34 13.89 -7.71
C VAL A 134 -0.89 13.05 -8.05
N VAL A 135 -2.08 13.58 -7.72
CA VAL A 135 -3.37 12.95 -8.05
C VAL A 135 -3.42 12.50 -9.51
N GLY A 136 -3.83 11.26 -9.73
CA GLY A 136 -3.91 10.63 -11.05
C GLY A 136 -2.60 9.99 -11.52
N THR A 137 -1.47 10.20 -10.83
CA THR A 137 -0.27 9.43 -11.16
C THR A 137 -0.40 8.00 -10.67
N SER A 138 0.02 7.05 -11.51
CA SER A 138 0.16 5.64 -11.18
C SER A 138 1.62 5.21 -11.36
N TYR A 139 2.10 4.34 -10.48
CA TYR A 139 3.44 3.75 -10.56
C TYR A 139 3.41 2.29 -10.11
N THR A 140 4.44 1.53 -10.50
CA THR A 140 4.59 0.10 -10.20
C THR A 140 5.98 -0.16 -9.67
N LEU A 141 6.09 -0.83 -8.52
CA LEU A 141 7.37 -1.20 -7.92
C LEU A 141 7.48 -2.70 -7.78
N SER A 142 8.65 -3.22 -8.15
CA SER A 142 9.08 -4.56 -7.78
C SER A 142 9.24 -4.69 -6.27
N HIS A 143 9.00 -5.89 -5.74
CA HIS A 143 9.33 -6.24 -4.34
C HIS A 143 10.81 -5.98 -3.98
N LYS A 144 11.71 -5.93 -4.97
CA LYS A 144 13.14 -5.66 -4.77
C LYS A 144 13.48 -4.18 -4.62
N ALA A 145 12.61 -3.29 -5.12
CA ALA A 145 12.91 -1.87 -5.13
C ALA A 145 12.87 -1.29 -3.71
N ILE A 146 13.92 -0.58 -3.32
CA ILE A 146 13.94 0.23 -2.10
C ILE A 146 13.40 1.60 -2.46
N HIS A 147 12.39 2.05 -1.72
CA HIS A 147 11.80 3.36 -1.92
C HIS A 147 11.40 3.99 -0.60
N ALA A 148 11.20 5.31 -0.65
CA ALA A 148 10.55 6.03 0.42
C ALA A 148 9.57 7.03 -0.18
N VAL A 149 8.55 7.35 0.61
CA VAL A 149 7.61 8.42 0.29
C VAL A 149 7.59 9.41 1.43
N VAL A 150 7.42 10.69 1.13
CA VAL A 150 7.00 11.68 2.13
C VAL A 150 5.67 12.23 1.63
N ALA A 151 4.60 11.97 2.38
CA ALA A 151 3.26 12.31 1.96
C ALA A 151 2.77 13.58 2.68
N GLU A 152 2.05 14.43 1.95
CA GLU A 152 1.26 15.48 2.62
C GLU A 152 0.17 14.82 3.49
N PRO A 153 -0.17 15.38 4.67
CA PRO A 153 -1.24 14.85 5.50
C PRO A 153 -2.57 14.73 4.75
N GLY A 154 -3.25 13.59 4.93
CA GLY A 154 -4.48 13.25 4.22
C GLY A 154 -4.27 12.79 2.77
N THR A 155 -3.03 12.54 2.33
CA THR A 155 -2.79 11.92 1.02
C THR A 155 -3.39 10.52 1.00
N VAL A 156 -4.04 10.17 -0.10
CA VAL A 156 -4.69 8.86 -0.29
C VAL A 156 -4.19 8.22 -1.57
N SER A 157 -3.76 6.97 -1.48
CA SER A 157 -3.50 6.15 -2.67
C SER A 157 -4.27 4.84 -2.65
N LEU A 158 -4.74 4.46 -3.83
CA LEU A 158 -5.18 3.10 -4.11
C LEU A 158 -3.94 2.25 -4.37
N VAL A 159 -3.86 1.09 -3.72
CA VAL A 159 -2.73 0.17 -3.87
C VAL A 159 -3.27 -1.21 -4.21
N LEU A 160 -2.77 -1.76 -5.29
CA LEU A 160 -3.06 -3.12 -5.73
C LEU A 160 -1.78 -3.93 -5.73
N ARG A 161 -1.72 -4.94 -4.87
CA ARG A 161 -0.56 -5.81 -4.72
C ARG A 161 -0.86 -7.24 -5.13
N GLY A 162 0.19 -7.94 -5.54
CA GLY A 162 0.16 -9.37 -5.83
C GLY A 162 0.42 -10.26 -4.61
N PRO A 163 0.68 -11.55 -4.88
CA PRO A 163 1.11 -12.52 -3.87
C PRO A 163 2.41 -12.12 -3.20
N ALA A 164 2.62 -12.59 -1.97
CA ALA A 164 3.89 -12.40 -1.29
C ALA A 164 4.96 -13.33 -1.87
N VAL A 165 6.13 -12.80 -2.20
CA VAL A 165 7.30 -13.53 -2.74
C VAL A 165 8.46 -13.62 -1.74
N ALA A 166 8.34 -12.93 -0.62
CA ALA A 166 9.27 -12.98 0.51
C ALA A 166 8.49 -13.02 1.83
N ASP A 167 9.14 -13.45 2.91
CA ASP A 167 8.56 -13.51 4.27
C ASP A 167 8.71 -12.22 5.07
N ARG A 168 9.66 -11.39 4.66
CA ARG A 168 10.01 -10.15 5.35
C ARG A 168 10.43 -9.09 4.36
N PHE A 169 10.42 -7.85 4.82
CA PHE A 169 10.92 -6.69 4.10
C PHE A 169 11.74 -5.84 5.07
N LEU A 170 12.70 -5.12 4.52
CA LEU A 170 13.59 -4.26 5.26
C LEU A 170 12.94 -2.89 5.40
N VAL A 171 12.92 -2.36 6.62
CA VAL A 171 12.52 -0.98 6.90
C VAL A 171 13.71 -0.28 7.52
N MET A 172 13.93 0.96 7.11
CA MET A 172 14.99 1.81 7.62
C MET A 172 14.41 3.12 8.12
N ASP A 173 15.13 3.75 9.03
CA ASP A 173 14.81 5.06 9.57
C ASP A 173 16.00 6.00 9.35
N ALA A 174 15.84 6.94 8.41
CA ALA A 174 16.89 7.89 8.08
C ALA A 174 17.26 8.82 9.25
N ALA A 175 16.36 9.06 10.21
CA ALA A 175 16.62 9.91 11.36
C ALA A 175 17.48 9.20 12.42
N THR A 176 17.32 7.89 12.59
CA THR A 176 18.04 7.11 13.60
C THR A 176 19.21 6.30 13.03
N GLY A 177 19.26 6.10 11.71
CA GLY A 177 20.24 5.25 11.05
C GLY A 177 19.95 3.75 11.20
N ALA A 178 18.82 3.38 11.80
CA ALA A 178 18.47 1.99 12.08
C ALA A 178 17.85 1.30 10.85
N ALA A 179 18.11 -0.01 10.72
CA ALA A 179 17.43 -0.90 9.79
C ALA A 179 16.96 -2.16 10.51
N TRP A 180 15.76 -2.64 10.17
CA TRP A 180 15.20 -3.84 10.79
C TRP A 180 14.30 -4.61 9.82
N TRP A 181 14.23 -5.92 10.03
CA TRP A 181 13.31 -6.77 9.30
C TRP A 181 11.91 -6.66 9.87
N GLN A 182 10.95 -6.36 9.01
CA GLN A 182 9.54 -6.49 9.32
C GLN A 182 8.97 -7.74 8.65
N TYR A 183 8.38 -8.60 9.47
CA TYR A 183 7.71 -9.81 9.02
C TYR A 183 6.26 -9.48 8.66
N GLY A 184 5.69 -10.26 7.75
CA GLY A 184 4.25 -10.14 7.46
C GLY A 184 3.45 -11.14 8.27
N ALA A 185 2.12 -11.05 8.14
CA ALA A 185 1.16 -11.64 9.08
C ALA A 185 1.36 -13.14 9.42
N ALA A 186 1.93 -13.95 8.53
CA ALA A 186 2.17 -15.38 8.79
C ALA A 186 3.26 -15.67 9.83
N GLN A 187 4.17 -14.72 10.09
CA GLN A 187 5.31 -14.86 11.00
C GLN A 187 5.34 -13.75 12.07
N GLU A 188 4.32 -12.90 12.11
CA GLU A 188 4.20 -11.82 13.08
C GLU A 188 3.61 -12.32 14.40
N SER A 189 4.03 -11.72 15.52
CA SER A 189 3.47 -12.06 16.82
C SER A 189 1.99 -11.65 16.91
N GLU A 190 1.20 -12.36 17.72
CA GLU A 190 -0.20 -11.96 17.97
C GLU A 190 -0.29 -10.57 18.61
N GLU A 191 0.70 -10.20 19.42
CA GLU A 191 0.76 -8.89 20.07
C GLU A 191 0.91 -7.77 19.04
N ASP A 192 1.86 -7.90 18.11
CA ASP A 192 2.10 -6.90 17.07
C ASP A 192 0.92 -6.82 16.10
N SER A 193 0.35 -7.98 15.73
CA SER A 193 -0.87 -8.05 14.93
C SER A 193 -2.03 -7.30 15.61
N ARG A 194 -2.20 -7.45 16.93
CA ARG A 194 -3.25 -6.77 17.70
C ARG A 194 -3.00 -5.27 17.80
N LYS A 195 -1.74 -4.84 18.00
CA LYS A 195 -1.38 -3.41 18.14
C LYS A 195 -1.76 -2.59 16.91
N LYS A 196 -1.55 -3.15 15.72
CA LYS A 196 -1.86 -2.46 14.46
C LYS A 196 -3.26 -2.74 13.93
N ARG A 197 -4.03 -3.64 14.55
CA ARG A 197 -5.35 -4.01 14.02
C ARG A 197 -6.27 -2.79 14.07
N MET A 198 -6.85 -2.43 12.94
CA MET A 198 -7.82 -1.34 12.89
C MET A 198 -9.12 -1.75 13.59
N SER A 199 -9.61 -0.90 14.50
CA SER A 199 -10.93 -1.10 15.11
C SER A 199 -12.04 -0.76 14.12
N ARG A 200 -13.26 -1.25 14.39
CA ARG A 200 -14.44 -0.93 13.57
C ARG A 200 -14.76 0.57 13.62
N GLU A 201 -14.56 1.17 14.79
CA GLU A 201 -14.76 2.60 15.04
C GLU A 201 -13.78 3.42 14.21
N ARG A 202 -12.48 3.06 14.22
CA ARG A 202 -11.47 3.72 13.41
C ARG A 202 -11.74 3.57 11.91
N MET A 203 -12.16 2.38 11.47
CA MET A 203 -12.54 2.15 10.08
C MET A 203 -13.68 3.09 9.65
N ARG A 204 -14.70 3.28 10.49
CA ARG A 204 -15.80 4.22 10.21
C ARG A 204 -15.31 5.67 10.12
N GLU A 205 -14.49 6.11 11.07
CA GLU A 205 -13.90 7.45 11.04
C GLU A 205 -13.13 7.71 9.74
N VAL A 206 -12.33 6.75 9.29
CA VAL A 206 -11.57 6.91 8.04
C VAL A 206 -12.48 6.90 6.82
N ILE A 207 -13.53 6.07 6.79
CA ILE A 207 -14.53 6.09 5.71
C ILE A 207 -15.22 7.46 5.63
N ASP A 208 -15.66 8.00 6.77
CA ASP A 208 -16.32 9.30 6.83
C ASP A 208 -15.40 10.42 6.33
N GLN A 209 -14.13 10.42 6.76
CA GLN A 209 -13.10 11.35 6.23
C GLN A 209 -12.93 11.24 4.72
N LEU A 210 -12.89 10.02 4.19
CA LEU A 210 -12.71 9.79 2.75
C LEU A 210 -13.93 10.24 1.93
N ILE A 211 -15.14 10.12 2.48
CA ILE A 211 -16.38 10.65 1.88
C ILE A 211 -16.33 12.19 1.89
N ASP A 212 -15.97 12.80 3.02
CA ASP A 212 -15.85 14.26 3.13
C ASP A 212 -14.81 14.83 2.17
N TRP A 213 -13.74 14.08 1.91
CA TRP A 213 -12.71 14.45 0.93
C TRP A 213 -13.09 14.12 -0.52
N MET A 214 -14.29 13.59 -0.77
CA MET A 214 -14.78 13.16 -2.09
C MET A 214 -13.87 12.11 -2.77
N VAL A 215 -13.19 11.28 -1.97
CA VAL A 215 -12.43 10.11 -2.46
C VAL A 215 -13.34 8.90 -2.63
N LEU A 216 -14.30 8.74 -1.71
CA LEU A 216 -15.38 7.75 -1.74
C LEU A 216 -16.73 8.41 -2.06
#